data_AF-A0A1S3W7Y0-F1
#
_entry.id   AF-A0A1S3W7Y0-F1
#
_cell.length_a   1.000
_cell.length_b   1.000
_cell.length_c   1.000
_cell.angle_alpha   90.00
_cell.angle_beta   90.00
_cell.angle_gamma   90.00
#
_symmetry.space_group_name_H-M   'P 1'
#
loop_
_entity.id
_entity.type
_entity.pdbx_description
1 polymer ?
#
loop_
_entity_poly.entity_id
_entity_poly.type
_entity_poly.pdbx_seq_one_letter_code
_entity_poly.pdbx_strand_id
1 'polypeptide(L)'
;MLLTLAWSALFFPGLFALCTWGLRRARPAWSDWLCAMVGTRLVSSVHAVLATGSGIIVICSCENVMYGSHWLAREYVWFLVPYMVYDTYAMYLCEWYRISDQSHRHFLTVFQNFLSKNRLMITHHGVILFILVPVTQLKQQHTLLYKVNGILTLTTFFFCRILLFPFMYWSFGQEKGLSFFQVPLHIPFACNVANAFLIAPQLYWFSLLCKKAVRLFDTPAAKKG
;
A
#
# COMPACT_ATOMS: atom_id res chain seq x y z
N MET A 1 17.08 -5.00 10.45
CA MET A 1 16.36 -3.73 10.73
C MET A 1 17.00 -2.51 10.06
N LEU A 2 18.07 -1.88 10.58
CA LEU A 2 18.67 -0.68 9.94
C LEU A 2 19.29 -0.97 8.57
N LEU A 3 19.97 -2.12 8.45
CA LEU A 3 20.58 -2.55 7.19
C LEU A 3 19.52 -2.83 6.11
N THR A 4 18.40 -3.45 6.48
CA THR A 4 17.25 -3.71 5.59
C THR A 4 16.59 -2.42 5.13
N LEU A 5 16.49 -1.43 6.01
CA LEU A 5 16.01 -0.08 5.67
C LEU A 5 16.97 0.63 4.70
N ALA A 6 18.29 0.57 4.94
CA ALA A 6 19.28 1.16 4.05
C ALA A 6 19.28 0.50 2.66
N TRP A 7 19.26 -0.84 2.60
CA TRP A 7 19.21 -1.57 1.34
C TRP A 7 17.92 -1.28 0.57
N SER A 8 16.76 -1.22 1.22
CA SER A 8 15.51 -0.88 0.54
C SER A 8 15.46 0.57 0.07
N ALA A 9 16.00 1.51 0.85
CA ALA A 9 16.11 2.91 0.45
C ALA A 9 17.01 3.12 -0.77
N LEU A 10 18.00 2.25 -0.99
CA LEU A 10 18.81 2.23 -2.21
C LEU A 10 18.13 1.46 -3.35
N PHE A 11 17.51 0.32 -3.02
CA PHE A 11 16.93 -0.60 -3.99
C PHE A 11 15.80 0.02 -4.81
N PHE A 12 14.81 0.68 -4.18
CA PHE A 12 13.66 1.20 -4.92
C PHE A 12 13.99 2.37 -5.86
N PRO A 13 14.72 3.42 -5.42
CA PRO A 13 15.17 4.48 -6.33
C PRO A 13 16.15 3.97 -7.37
N GLY A 14 17.04 3.04 -7.01
CA GLY A 14 17.98 2.41 -7.94
C GLY A 14 17.26 1.62 -9.04
N LEU A 15 16.28 0.78 -8.67
CA LEU A 15 15.47 0.02 -9.62
C LEU A 15 14.68 0.97 -10.53
N PHE A 16 14.10 2.04 -9.98
CA PHE A 16 13.42 3.06 -10.77
C PHE A 16 14.34 3.73 -11.80
N ALA A 17 15.54 4.16 -11.38
CA ALA A 17 16.52 4.76 -12.26
C ALA A 17 16.95 3.79 -13.37
N LEU A 18 17.19 2.52 -13.03
CA LEU A 18 17.54 1.48 -14.00
C LEU A 18 16.41 1.20 -14.98
N CYS A 19 15.16 1.07 -14.50
CA CYS A 19 13.99 0.86 -15.34
C CYS A 19 13.78 2.04 -16.30
N THR A 20 13.80 3.26 -15.79
CA THR A 20 13.60 4.47 -16.61
C THR A 20 14.74 4.69 -17.60
N TRP A 21 15.99 4.45 -17.21
CA TRP A 21 17.15 4.47 -18.11
C TRP A 21 17.03 3.41 -19.21
N GLY A 22 16.70 2.17 -18.85
CA GLY A 22 16.51 1.08 -19.80
C GLY A 22 15.37 1.36 -20.80
N LEU A 23 14.25 1.92 -20.32
CA LEU A 23 13.13 2.33 -21.16
C LEU A 23 13.51 3.45 -22.13
N ARG A 24 14.22 4.49 -21.65
CA ARG A 24 14.75 5.58 -22.50
C ARG A 24 15.69 5.04 -23.59
N ARG A 25 16.54 4.08 -23.24
CA ARG A 25 17.49 3.47 -24.19
C ARG A 25 16.79 2.58 -25.22
N ALA A 26 15.80 1.79 -24.79
CA ALA A 26 15.09 0.84 -25.64
C ALA A 26 14.02 1.52 -26.54
N ARG A 27 13.43 2.63 -26.09
CA ARG A 27 12.35 3.35 -26.77
C ARG A 27 12.62 4.87 -26.77
N PRO A 28 13.58 5.35 -27.56
CA PRO A 28 13.92 6.78 -27.62
C PRO A 28 12.78 7.68 -28.13
N ALA A 29 11.75 7.12 -28.76
CA ALA A 29 10.56 7.84 -29.21
C ALA A 29 9.53 8.12 -28.09
N TRP A 30 9.70 7.55 -26.90
CA TRP A 30 8.76 7.76 -25.79
C TRP A 30 9.09 9.05 -25.04
N SER A 31 8.06 9.79 -24.62
CA SER A 31 8.25 10.96 -23.76
C SER A 31 8.77 10.55 -22.38
N ASP A 32 9.48 11.48 -21.73
CA ASP A 32 10.06 11.26 -20.40
C ASP A 32 8.99 10.91 -19.36
N TRP A 33 7.81 11.51 -19.46
CA TRP A 33 6.63 11.18 -18.68
C TRP A 33 6.23 9.71 -18.82
N LEU A 34 6.12 9.19 -20.05
CA LEU A 34 5.72 7.80 -20.28
C LEU A 34 6.76 6.83 -19.71
N CYS A 35 8.05 7.13 -19.89
CA CYS A 35 9.13 6.32 -19.31
C CYS A 35 9.06 6.29 -17.78
N ALA A 36 8.86 7.45 -17.14
CA ALA A 36 8.72 7.56 -15.69
C ALA A 36 7.47 6.83 -15.18
N MET A 37 6.30 6.99 -15.84
CA MET A 37 5.07 6.31 -15.45
C MET A 37 5.21 4.79 -15.49
N VAL A 38 5.77 4.26 -16.59
CA VAL A 38 5.99 2.81 -16.74
C VAL A 38 7.00 2.33 -15.71
N GLY A 39 8.09 3.08 -15.47
CA GLY A 39 9.06 2.79 -14.43
C GLY A 39 8.43 2.66 -13.04
N THR A 40 7.60 3.61 -12.63
CA THR A 40 6.88 3.57 -11.34
C THR A 40 6.01 2.31 -11.24
N ARG A 41 5.25 1.99 -12.29
CA ARG A 41 4.39 0.79 -12.31
C ARG A 41 5.17 -0.51 -12.21
N LEU A 42 6.35 -0.59 -12.83
CA LEU A 42 7.23 -1.76 -12.75
C LEU A 42 7.75 -1.95 -11.32
N VAL A 43 8.26 -0.88 -10.68
CA VAL A 43 8.77 -0.95 -9.31
C VAL A 43 7.65 -1.35 -8.33
N SER A 44 6.46 -0.80 -8.50
CA SER A 44 5.30 -1.16 -7.67
C SER A 44 4.81 -2.59 -7.90
N SER A 45 4.94 -3.11 -9.13
CA SER A 45 4.67 -4.53 -9.42
C SER A 45 5.67 -5.44 -8.74
N VAL A 46 6.97 -5.10 -8.75
CA VAL A 46 8.01 -5.84 -8.02
C VAL A 46 7.71 -5.86 -6.52
N HIS A 47 7.36 -4.71 -5.94
CA HIS A 47 6.98 -4.66 -4.52
C HIS A 47 5.75 -5.52 -4.22
N ALA A 48 4.74 -5.53 -5.11
CA ALA A 48 3.55 -6.36 -4.94
C ALA A 48 3.88 -7.87 -4.95
N VAL A 49 4.78 -8.30 -5.83
CA VAL A 49 5.27 -9.70 -5.87
C VAL A 49 6.02 -10.06 -4.58
N LEU A 50 6.93 -9.19 -4.13
CA LEU A 50 7.68 -9.39 -2.88
C LEU A 50 6.75 -9.42 -1.65
N ALA A 51 5.72 -8.59 -1.63
CA ALA A 51 4.74 -8.54 -0.54
C ALA A 51 3.87 -9.80 -0.52
N THR A 52 3.46 -10.27 -1.69
CA THR A 52 2.67 -11.49 -1.83
C THR A 52 3.49 -12.72 -1.46
N GLY A 53 4.72 -12.82 -1.99
CA GLY A 53 5.64 -13.92 -1.69
C GLY A 53 6.00 -13.98 -0.21
N SER A 54 6.30 -12.84 0.42
CA SER A 54 6.56 -12.81 1.87
C SER A 54 5.34 -13.20 2.69
N GLY A 55 4.13 -12.78 2.29
CA GLY A 55 2.88 -13.21 2.91
C GLY A 55 2.65 -14.72 2.82
N ILE A 56 2.85 -15.32 1.65
CA ILE A 56 2.73 -16.78 1.44
C ILE A 56 3.73 -17.53 2.31
N ILE A 57 5.00 -17.11 2.33
CA ILE A 57 6.03 -17.75 3.16
C ILE A 57 5.63 -17.72 4.64
N VAL A 58 5.14 -16.58 5.14
CA VAL A 58 4.70 -16.46 6.54
C VAL A 58 3.51 -17.38 6.83
N ILE A 59 2.56 -17.50 5.92
CA ILE A 59 1.41 -18.42 6.07
C ILE A 59 1.86 -19.87 6.08
N CYS A 60 2.74 -20.27 5.17
CA CYS A 60 3.21 -21.66 5.06
C CYS A 60 4.17 -22.05 6.19
N SER A 61 4.91 -21.10 6.75
CA SER A 61 5.93 -21.37 7.79
C SER A 61 5.38 -21.34 9.22
N CYS A 62 4.19 -20.79 9.45
CA CYS A 62 3.62 -20.65 10.79
C CYS A 62 2.40 -21.56 10.97
N GLU A 63 2.46 -22.52 11.90
CA GLU A 63 1.29 -23.34 12.28
C GLU A 63 0.12 -22.47 12.77
N ASN A 64 0.40 -21.40 13.51
CA ASN A 64 -0.58 -20.46 14.01
C ASN A 64 -0.19 -19.02 13.65
N VAL A 65 -0.44 -18.64 12.39
CA VAL A 65 -0.21 -17.29 11.83
C VAL A 65 -0.74 -16.15 12.72
N MET A 66 -1.81 -16.43 13.49
CA MET A 66 -2.46 -15.45 14.38
C MET A 66 -1.62 -15.04 15.60
N TYR A 67 -0.78 -15.95 16.09
CA TYR A 67 -0.03 -15.82 17.35
C TYR A 67 1.49 -15.91 17.13
N GLY A 68 1.93 -16.58 16.06
CA GLY A 68 3.32 -16.67 15.67
C GLY A 68 3.82 -15.35 15.11
N SER A 69 4.86 -14.79 15.74
CA SER A 69 5.63 -13.71 15.13
C SER A 69 6.68 -14.31 14.21
N HIS A 70 6.53 -14.12 12.90
CA HIS A 70 7.55 -14.53 11.94
C HIS A 70 8.58 -13.41 11.73
N TRP A 71 9.87 -13.76 11.74
CA TRP A 71 10.96 -12.79 11.56
C TRP A 71 10.85 -12.04 10.22
N LEU A 72 10.41 -12.73 9.16
CA LEU A 72 10.20 -12.15 7.83
C LEU A 72 9.14 -11.03 7.87
N ALA A 73 8.03 -11.24 8.59
CA ALA A 73 6.99 -10.21 8.71
C ALA A 73 7.54 -8.95 9.41
N ARG A 74 8.40 -9.12 10.42
CA ARG A 74 9.02 -7.99 11.13
C ARG A 74 10.00 -7.22 10.25
N GLU A 75 10.85 -7.91 9.50
CA GLU A 75 11.82 -7.28 8.58
C GLU A 75 11.11 -6.64 7.37
N TYR A 76 10.01 -7.23 6.89
CA TYR A 76 9.25 -6.69 5.76
C TYR A 76 8.61 -5.33 6.07
N VAL A 77 8.26 -5.04 7.33
CA VAL A 77 7.81 -3.71 7.75
C VAL A 77 8.90 -2.65 7.52
N TRP A 78 10.16 -2.99 7.80
CA TRP A 78 11.30 -2.08 7.54
C TRP A 78 11.61 -1.93 6.06
N PHE A 79 11.31 -2.96 5.25
CA PHE A 79 11.38 -2.90 3.80
C PHE A 79 10.24 -2.06 3.18
N LEU A 80 9.07 -2.03 3.82
CA LEU A 80 7.88 -1.29 3.39
C LEU A 80 8.04 0.23 3.51
N VAL A 81 8.73 0.71 4.55
CA VAL A 81 8.87 2.15 4.81
C VAL A 81 9.55 2.89 3.64
N PRO A 82 10.73 2.47 3.16
CA PRO A 82 11.37 3.16 2.03
C PRO A 82 10.60 3.02 0.73
N TYR A 83 9.88 1.92 0.51
CA TYR A 83 8.99 1.77 -0.64
C TYR A 83 7.89 2.84 -0.64
N MET A 84 7.20 3.04 0.47
CA MET A 84 6.08 4.00 0.56
C MET A 84 6.55 5.45 0.36
N VAL A 85 7.75 5.78 0.86
CA VAL A 85 8.38 7.09 0.63
C VAL A 85 8.78 7.24 -0.84
N TYR A 86 9.40 6.22 -1.42
CA TYR A 86 9.78 6.20 -2.83
C TYR A 86 8.55 6.31 -3.76
N ASP A 87 7.48 5.55 -3.54
CA ASP A 87 6.30 5.54 -4.43
C ASP A 87 5.62 6.91 -4.44
N THR A 88 5.50 7.55 -3.27
CA THR A 88 5.01 8.93 -3.15
C THR A 88 5.88 9.92 -3.95
N TYR A 89 7.21 9.78 -3.85
CA TYR A 89 8.15 10.60 -4.61
C TYR A 89 8.07 10.34 -6.12
N ALA A 90 7.97 9.07 -6.55
CA ALA A 90 7.88 8.68 -7.94
C ALA A 90 6.57 9.17 -8.58
N MET A 91 5.45 9.12 -7.86
CA MET A 91 4.18 9.72 -8.29
C MET A 91 4.28 11.24 -8.43
N TYR A 92 4.98 11.92 -7.51
CA TYR A 92 5.22 13.36 -7.61
C TYR A 92 6.06 13.70 -8.84
N LEU A 93 7.15 12.95 -9.07
CA LEU A 93 8.03 13.13 -10.23
C LEU A 93 7.30 12.88 -11.56
N CYS A 94 6.41 11.89 -11.58
CA CYS A 94 5.50 11.61 -12.68
C CYS A 94 4.61 12.83 -13.03
N GLU A 95 3.97 13.42 -12.03
CA GLU A 95 3.14 14.61 -12.19
C GLU A 95 3.97 15.84 -12.61
N TRP A 96 5.19 15.95 -12.08
CA TRP A 96 6.17 16.97 -12.47
C TRP A 96 6.50 16.87 -13.96
N TYR A 97 6.88 15.69 -14.45
CA TYR A 97 7.16 15.48 -15.88
C TYR A 97 5.94 15.77 -16.76
N ARG A 98 4.74 15.35 -16.32
CA ARG A 98 3.49 15.59 -17.05
C ARG A 98 3.17 17.08 -17.22
N ILE A 99 3.43 17.89 -16.18
CA ILE A 99 3.15 19.34 -16.20
C ILE A 99 4.31 20.13 -16.82
N SER A 100 5.56 19.70 -16.60
CA SER A 100 6.76 20.33 -17.19
C SER A 100 6.74 20.27 -18.71
N ASP A 101 6.11 19.25 -19.29
CA ASP A 101 5.87 19.13 -20.74
C ASP A 101 4.84 20.17 -21.26
N GLN A 102 3.93 20.63 -20.39
CA GLN A 102 2.83 21.54 -20.76
C GLN A 102 3.06 23.02 -20.39
N SER A 103 3.81 23.34 -19.33
CA SER A 103 4.05 24.73 -18.89
C SER A 103 5.10 24.82 -17.78
N HIS A 104 6.01 25.79 -17.85
CA HIS A 104 6.98 26.16 -16.79
C HIS A 104 6.28 26.79 -15.58
N ARG A 105 5.49 26.04 -14.80
CA ARG A 105 4.85 26.56 -13.58
C ARG A 105 5.64 26.24 -12.32
N HIS A 106 5.54 27.14 -11.35
CA HIS A 106 6.20 27.09 -10.04
C HIS A 106 5.92 25.79 -9.25
N PHE A 107 6.97 25.32 -8.56
CA PHE A 107 6.98 24.08 -7.78
C PHE A 107 5.82 23.92 -6.78
N LEU A 108 5.46 25.00 -6.09
CA LEU A 108 4.40 24.99 -5.08
C LEU A 108 3.01 24.71 -5.68
N THR A 109 2.73 25.25 -6.86
CA THR A 109 1.45 25.04 -7.55
C THR A 109 1.34 23.60 -8.05
N VAL A 110 2.44 23.02 -8.53
CA VAL A 110 2.51 21.61 -8.91
C VAL A 110 2.27 20.71 -7.70
N PHE A 111 2.88 21.02 -6.57
CA PHE A 111 2.71 20.26 -5.33
C PHE A 111 1.28 20.34 -4.78
N GLN A 112 0.66 21.51 -4.76
CA GLN A 112 -0.74 21.67 -4.33
C GLN A 112 -1.71 20.92 -5.25
N ASN A 113 -1.51 20.99 -6.57
CA ASN A 113 -2.31 20.24 -7.54
C ASN A 113 -2.14 18.73 -7.39
N PHE A 114 -0.92 18.26 -7.13
CA PHE A 114 -0.64 16.85 -6.85
C PHE A 114 -1.37 16.38 -5.58
N LEU A 115 -1.29 17.16 -4.49
CA LEU A 115 -2.00 16.85 -3.25
C LEU A 115 -3.51 16.79 -3.41
N SER A 116 -4.11 17.73 -4.16
CA SER A 116 -5.56 17.79 -4.32
C SER A 116 -6.09 16.66 -5.22
N LYS A 117 -5.38 16.35 -6.30
CA LYS A 117 -5.77 15.28 -7.25
C LYS A 117 -5.55 13.89 -6.68
N ASN A 118 -4.43 13.65 -5.99
CA ASN A 118 -4.06 12.33 -5.49
C ASN A 118 -4.33 12.17 -3.99
N ARG A 119 -5.25 12.98 -3.43
CA ARG A 119 -5.54 13.03 -1.99
C ARG A 119 -5.76 11.64 -1.38
N LEU A 120 -6.52 10.77 -2.04
CA LEU A 120 -6.79 9.42 -1.54
C LEU A 120 -5.50 8.61 -1.39
N MET A 121 -4.67 8.57 -2.43
CA MET A 121 -3.43 7.79 -2.44
C MET A 121 -2.43 8.34 -1.43
N ILE A 122 -2.29 9.66 -1.33
CA ILE A 122 -1.34 10.30 -0.41
C ILE A 122 -1.79 10.11 1.05
N THR A 123 -3.07 10.29 1.35
CA THR A 123 -3.62 10.01 2.68
C THR A 123 -3.44 8.53 3.04
N HIS A 124 -3.64 7.61 2.09
CA HIS A 124 -3.39 6.18 2.29
C HIS A 124 -1.92 5.89 2.66
N HIS A 125 -0.96 6.44 1.92
CA HIS A 125 0.48 6.26 2.18
C HIS A 125 0.89 6.87 3.53
N GLY A 126 0.37 8.06 3.84
CA GLY A 126 0.59 8.72 5.13
C GLY A 126 0.07 7.90 6.31
N VAL A 127 -1.14 7.35 6.22
CA VAL A 127 -1.71 6.49 7.27
C VAL A 127 -0.88 5.22 7.46
N ILE A 128 -0.42 4.58 6.38
CA ILE A 128 0.45 3.40 6.50
C ILE A 128 1.77 3.75 7.20
N LEU A 129 2.43 4.84 6.78
CA LEU A 129 3.73 5.24 7.30
C LEU A 129 3.68 5.72 8.76
N PHE A 130 2.70 6.56 9.11
CA PHE A 130 2.68 7.23 10.42
C PHE A 130 1.80 6.54 11.46
N ILE A 131 0.86 5.68 11.05
CA ILE A 131 -0.03 4.97 11.98
C ILE A 131 0.31 3.49 11.98
N LEU A 132 0.23 2.82 10.83
CA LEU A 132 0.35 1.36 10.77
C LEU A 132 1.75 0.87 11.17
N VAL A 133 2.81 1.51 10.66
CA VAL A 133 4.20 1.10 10.95
C VAL A 133 4.52 1.25 12.45
N PRO A 134 4.31 2.41 13.12
CA PRO A 134 4.57 2.52 14.55
C PRO A 134 3.74 1.53 15.38
N VAL A 135 2.44 1.36 15.07
CA VAL A 135 1.56 0.44 15.80
C VAL A 135 2.05 -1.00 15.73
N THR A 136 2.60 -1.44 14.59
CA THR A 136 3.18 -2.80 14.45
C THR A 136 4.52 -2.97 15.17
N GLN A 137 5.26 -1.88 15.42
CA GLN A 137 6.56 -1.92 16.12
C GLN A 137 6.44 -1.77 17.64
N LEU A 138 5.33 -1.21 18.15
CA LEU A 138 5.06 -1.09 19.57
C LEU A 138 4.88 -2.50 20.19
N LYS A 139 5.99 -3.10 20.63
CA LYS A 139 6.00 -4.28 21.49
C LYS A 139 5.26 -3.94 22.78
N GLN A 140 4.20 -4.71 23.05
CA GLN A 140 3.26 -4.51 24.15
C GLN A 140 3.87 -4.01 25.46
N GLN A 141 3.38 -2.87 25.94
CA GLN A 141 3.37 -2.50 27.35
C GLN A 141 1.99 -1.88 27.64
N HIS A 142 1.28 -2.43 28.62
CA HIS A 142 -0.10 -2.12 29.06
C HIS A 142 -1.27 -2.68 28.21
N THR A 143 -2.14 -3.44 28.87
CA THR A 143 -3.32 -4.11 28.30
C THR A 143 -4.26 -3.16 27.54
N LEU A 144 -4.37 -1.91 27.97
CA LEU A 144 -5.20 -0.89 27.31
C LEU A 144 -4.61 -0.44 25.97
N LEU A 145 -3.31 -0.15 25.92
CA LEU A 145 -2.60 0.20 24.69
C LEU A 145 -2.66 -0.94 23.68
N TYR A 146 -2.59 -2.18 24.14
CA TYR A 146 -2.74 -3.33 23.26
C TYR A 146 -4.16 -3.45 22.65
N LYS A 147 -5.21 -3.20 23.45
CA LYS A 147 -6.60 -3.17 22.95
C LYS A 147 -6.82 -2.03 21.94
N VAL A 148 -6.33 -0.83 22.26
CA VAL A 148 -6.41 0.35 21.37
C VAL A 148 -5.63 0.10 20.08
N ASN A 149 -4.40 -0.43 20.14
CA ASN A 149 -3.61 -0.78 18.96
C ASN A 149 -4.30 -1.85 18.10
N GLY A 150 -4.97 -2.82 18.72
CA GLY A 150 -5.78 -3.83 18.03
C GLY A 150 -6.94 -3.22 17.25
N ILE A 151 -7.74 -2.34 17.90
CA ILE A 151 -8.84 -1.61 17.25
C ILE A 151 -8.30 -0.72 16.14
N LEU A 152 -7.24 0.06 16.40
CA LEU A 152 -6.65 0.97 15.44
C LEU A 152 -6.14 0.23 14.20
N THR A 153 -5.50 -0.93 14.38
CA THR A 153 -5.06 -1.78 13.27
C THR A 153 -6.25 -2.31 12.48
N LEU A 154 -7.30 -2.80 13.15
CA LEU A 154 -8.50 -3.35 12.51
C LEU A 154 -9.23 -2.28 11.69
N THR A 155 -9.48 -1.11 12.30
CA THR A 155 -10.11 0.04 11.67
C THR A 155 -9.30 0.52 10.47
N THR A 156 -7.98 0.70 10.64
CA THR A 156 -7.10 1.14 9.55
C THR A 156 -7.09 0.14 8.41
N PHE A 157 -7.01 -1.16 8.69
CA PHE A 157 -7.05 -2.20 7.66
C PHE A 157 -8.37 -2.17 6.88
N PHE A 158 -9.50 -2.03 7.57
CA PHE A 158 -10.80 -1.95 6.92
C PHE A 158 -10.91 -0.74 5.97
N PHE A 159 -10.64 0.47 6.47
CA PHE A 159 -10.79 1.69 5.67
C PHE A 159 -9.74 1.81 4.56
N CYS A 160 -8.47 1.49 4.84
CA CYS A 160 -7.39 1.72 3.88
C CYS A 160 -7.24 0.60 2.85
N ARG A 161 -7.63 -0.63 3.16
CA ARG A 161 -7.41 -1.80 2.27
C ARG A 161 -8.70 -2.36 1.72
N ILE A 162 -9.73 -2.58 2.55
CA ILE A 162 -11.00 -3.14 2.08
C ILE A 162 -11.85 -2.07 1.38
N LEU A 163 -12.12 -0.94 2.05
CA LEU A 163 -13.04 0.08 1.54
C LEU A 163 -12.49 0.85 0.33
N LEU A 164 -11.17 0.82 0.12
CA LEU A 164 -10.52 1.44 -1.03
C LEU A 164 -10.98 0.83 -2.37
N PHE A 165 -11.23 -0.49 -2.43
CA PHE A 165 -11.71 -1.14 -3.64
C PHE A 165 -13.14 -0.70 -4.04
N PRO A 166 -14.16 -0.76 -3.18
CA PRO A 166 -15.48 -0.19 -3.47
C PRO A 166 -15.43 1.30 -3.81
N PHE A 167 -14.61 2.08 -3.10
CA PHE A 167 -14.44 3.51 -3.38
C PHE A 167 -13.88 3.75 -4.78
N MET A 168 -12.89 2.96 -5.22
CA MET A 168 -12.32 3.04 -6.56
C MET A 168 -13.38 2.77 -7.64
N TYR A 169 -14.21 1.74 -7.46
CA TYR A 169 -15.29 1.42 -8.41
C TYR A 169 -16.36 2.52 -8.42
N TRP A 170 -16.71 3.07 -7.26
CA TRP A 170 -17.65 4.18 -7.18
C TRP A 170 -17.11 5.45 -7.86
N SER A 171 -15.86 5.82 -7.63
CA SER A 171 -15.22 6.97 -8.27
C SER A 171 -15.17 6.82 -9.79
N PHE A 172 -14.85 5.62 -10.29
CA PHE A 172 -14.88 5.32 -11.71
C PHE A 172 -16.30 5.43 -12.29
N GLY A 173 -17.30 4.94 -11.56
CA GLY A 173 -18.71 5.06 -11.92
C GLY A 173 -19.14 6.52 -12.07
N GLN A 174 -18.75 7.39 -11.12
CA GLN A 174 -19.04 8.83 -11.19
C GLN A 174 -18.39 9.50 -12.41
N GLU A 175 -17.12 9.20 -12.70
CA GLU A 175 -16.43 9.77 -13.87
C GLU A 175 -17.04 9.33 -15.21
N LYS A 176 -17.63 8.14 -15.27
CA LYS A 176 -18.26 7.58 -16.47
C LYS A 176 -19.78 7.74 -16.53
N GLY A 177 -20.39 8.34 -15.50
CA GLY A 177 -21.84 8.46 -15.38
C GLY A 177 -22.56 7.11 -15.24
N LEU A 178 -21.88 6.08 -14.73
CA LEU A 178 -22.40 4.72 -14.57
C LEU A 178 -22.86 4.47 -13.13
N SER A 179 -23.91 3.67 -12.96
CA SER A 179 -24.31 3.22 -11.62
C SER A 179 -23.28 2.24 -11.04
N PHE A 180 -23.16 2.18 -9.71
CA PHE A 180 -22.17 1.35 -9.01
C PHE A 180 -22.16 -0.13 -9.46
N PHE A 181 -23.34 -0.70 -9.72
CA PHE A 181 -23.50 -2.10 -10.13
C PHE A 181 -23.17 -2.36 -11.60
N GLN A 182 -23.14 -1.33 -12.44
CA GLN A 182 -22.78 -1.43 -13.85
C GLN A 182 -21.26 -1.31 -14.08
N VAL A 183 -20.53 -0.77 -13.10
CA VAL A 183 -19.08 -0.58 -13.19
C VAL A 183 -18.33 -1.90 -13.46
N PRO A 184 -18.62 -3.02 -12.75
CA PRO A 184 -17.94 -4.29 -13.04
C PRO A 184 -18.21 -4.82 -14.46
N LEU A 185 -19.34 -4.50 -15.08
CA LEU A 185 -19.66 -4.97 -16.42
C LEU A 185 -18.96 -4.15 -17.51
N HIS A 186 -18.61 -2.89 -17.22
CA HIS A 186 -17.92 -2.00 -18.13
C HIS A 186 -16.40 -2.09 -18.07
N ILE A 187 -15.84 -2.46 -16.92
CA ILE A 187 -14.41 -2.67 -16.76
C ILE A 187 -14.01 -3.98 -17.46
N PRO A 188 -12.87 -4.04 -18.18
CA PRO A 188 -12.38 -5.28 -18.78
C PRO A 188 -12.35 -6.43 -17.78
N PHE A 189 -12.85 -7.61 -18.18
CA PHE A 189 -12.98 -8.77 -17.29
C PHE A 189 -11.67 -9.10 -16.55
N ALA A 190 -10.53 -9.03 -17.25
CA ALA A 190 -9.21 -9.26 -16.66
C ALA A 190 -8.90 -8.33 -15.47
N CYS A 191 -9.31 -7.06 -15.53
CA CYS A 191 -9.12 -6.11 -14.44
C CYS A 191 -9.99 -6.43 -13.22
N ASN A 192 -11.23 -6.89 -13.45
CA ASN A 192 -12.10 -7.32 -12.36
C ASN A 192 -11.57 -8.59 -11.68
N VAL A 193 -11.09 -9.55 -12.48
CA VAL A 193 -10.44 -10.77 -11.97
C VAL A 193 -9.19 -10.42 -11.17
N ALA A 194 -8.33 -9.54 -11.69
CA ALA A 194 -7.15 -9.09 -10.96
C ALA A 194 -7.52 -8.40 -9.63
N ASN A 195 -8.52 -7.53 -9.64
CA ASN A 195 -9.03 -6.89 -8.41
C ASN A 195 -9.59 -7.92 -7.42
N ALA A 196 -10.30 -8.95 -7.90
CA ALA A 196 -10.81 -10.04 -7.07
C ALA A 196 -9.67 -10.84 -6.41
N PHE A 197 -8.62 -11.17 -7.17
CA PHE A 197 -7.42 -11.82 -6.64
C PHE A 197 -6.69 -10.96 -5.60
N LEU A 198 -6.71 -9.63 -5.74
CA LEU A 198 -6.10 -8.72 -4.78
C LEU A 198 -6.93 -8.58 -3.48
N ILE A 199 -8.26 -8.53 -3.57
CA ILE A 199 -9.13 -8.31 -2.40
C ILE A 199 -9.37 -9.61 -1.60
N ALA A 200 -9.39 -10.78 -2.24
CA ALA A 200 -9.63 -12.06 -1.59
C ALA A 200 -8.71 -12.34 -0.37
N PRO A 201 -7.37 -12.24 -0.49
CA PRO A 201 -6.49 -12.42 0.67
C PRO A 201 -6.71 -11.33 1.73
N GLN A 202 -7.03 -10.08 1.33
CA GLN A 202 -7.30 -9.00 2.28
C GLN A 202 -8.54 -9.28 3.14
N LEU A 203 -9.61 -9.81 2.55
CA LEU A 203 -10.81 -10.24 3.29
C LEU A 203 -10.50 -11.40 4.24
N TYR A 204 -9.70 -12.37 3.80
CA TYR A 204 -9.26 -13.47 4.65
C TYR A 204 -8.50 -12.95 5.88
N TRP A 205 -7.50 -12.09 5.67
CA TRP A 205 -6.72 -11.48 6.76
C TRP A 205 -7.58 -10.62 7.69
N PHE A 206 -8.55 -9.90 7.15
CA PHE A 206 -9.48 -9.13 7.98
C PHE A 206 -10.34 -10.04 8.86
N SER A 207 -10.88 -11.14 8.33
CA SER A 207 -11.65 -12.11 9.11
C SER A 207 -10.82 -12.70 10.25
N LEU A 208 -9.53 -12.95 10.01
CA LEU A 208 -8.57 -13.38 11.01
C LEU A 208 -8.34 -12.31 12.09
N LEU A 209 -8.11 -11.06 11.70
CA LEU A 209 -7.95 -9.94 12.63
C LEU A 209 -9.21 -9.73 13.49
N CYS A 210 -10.41 -9.83 12.91
CA CYS A 210 -11.67 -9.79 13.63
C CYS A 210 -11.74 -10.92 14.68
N LYS A 211 -11.41 -12.17 14.31
CA LYS A 211 -11.38 -13.29 15.26
C LYS A 211 -10.40 -13.05 16.42
N LYS A 212 -9.25 -12.44 16.15
CA LYS A 212 -8.27 -12.05 17.19
C LYS A 212 -8.80 -10.95 18.09
N ALA A 213 -9.44 -9.94 17.51
CA ALA A 213 -10.04 -8.84 18.27
C ALA A 213 -11.15 -9.35 19.19
N VAL A 214 -12.09 -10.14 18.68
CA VAL A 214 -13.19 -10.74 19.47
C VAL A 214 -12.64 -11.50 20.67
N ARG A 215 -11.66 -12.39 20.48
CA ARG A 215 -11.02 -13.11 21.61
C ARG A 215 -10.30 -12.21 22.61
N LEU A 216 -9.69 -11.12 22.12
CA LEU A 216 -9.02 -10.14 22.98
C LEU A 216 -10.01 -9.37 23.87
N PHE A 217 -11.24 -9.15 23.39
CA PHE A 217 -12.31 -8.54 24.17
C PHE A 217 -13.09 -9.55 25.01
N ASP A 218 -13.20 -10.79 24.56
CA ASP A 218 -13.88 -11.89 25.26
C ASP A 218 -13.08 -12.44 26.45
N THR A 219 -11.75 -12.24 26.50
CA THR A 219 -10.96 -12.62 27.67
C THR A 219 -11.44 -11.74 28.85
N PRO A 220 -12.21 -12.29 29.81
CA PRO A 220 -12.64 -11.52 30.95
C PRO A 220 -11.38 -11.12 31.71
N ALA A 221 -11.41 -9.98 32.39
CA ALA A 221 -10.42 -9.66 33.40
C ALA A 221 -10.42 -10.78 34.46
N ALA A 222 -9.65 -11.84 34.23
CA ALA A 222 -9.58 -12.97 35.12
C ALA A 222 -8.81 -12.54 36.38
N LYS A 223 -9.61 -12.29 37.42
CA LYS A 223 -9.27 -12.26 38.85
C LYS A 223 -8.25 -11.20 39.30
N LYS A 224 -8.76 -10.03 39.68
CA LYS A 224 -8.40 -9.43 40.97
C LYS A 224 -9.50 -9.82 41.96
N GLY A 225 -9.34 -10.98 42.58
CA GLY A 225 -10.05 -11.40 43.79
C GLY A 225 -8.98 -11.68 44.84
#